data_AF-C6ZQR3-F1
#
_entry.id   AF-C6ZQR3-F1
#
_cell.length_a   1.000
_cell.length_b   1.000
_cell.length_c   1.000
_cell.angle_alpha   90.00
_cell.angle_beta   90.00
_cell.angle_gamma   90.00
#
_symmetry.space_group_name_H-M   'P 1'
#
loop_
_entity.id
_entity.type
_entity.pdbx_description
1 polymer ?
#
loop_
_entity_poly.entity_id
_entity_poly.type
_entity_poly.pdbx_seq_one_letter_code
_entity_poly.pdbx_strand_id
1 'polypeptide(L)'
;MIPRDGYLTWAHGETSSIACPPSAGSQNYISATNTIVATIKCDSGLMFEMNSRRVNISTVTCARKVTGNYRLKPDPQCAGTNKAIGFNVPFPTGDIFFDLFYSCFDETRGSTLFTHHVLFGNEIDHKCIYRSSRPDFKSAGFPGNFFISTAYTQMSQKARLTDLFNVRMSNPVAQAEAQRYIFDHSYLQKGHLTPDGDELFTSWQWSTY
;
A
#
# COMPACT_ATOMS: atom_id res chain seq x y z
N MET A 1 11.54 -11.48 7.44
CA MET A 1 12.91 -11.08 7.80
C MET A 1 12.93 -9.56 7.87
N ILE A 2 13.44 -8.99 8.96
CA ILE A 2 13.63 -7.54 9.11
C ILE A 2 15.13 -7.27 8.86
N PRO A 3 15.49 -6.22 8.10
CA PRO A 3 16.89 -5.90 7.84
C PRO A 3 17.63 -5.53 9.13
N ARG A 4 18.96 -5.59 9.07
CA ARG A 4 19.87 -5.01 10.05
C ARG A 4 20.81 -4.07 9.33
N ASP A 5 20.84 -2.81 9.75
CA ASP A 5 21.63 -1.74 9.13
C ASP A 5 21.36 -1.63 7.61
N GLY A 6 20.11 -1.90 7.19
CA GLY A 6 19.70 -1.90 5.78
C GLY A 6 19.98 -3.17 4.98
N TYR A 7 20.54 -4.21 5.60
CA TYR A 7 20.88 -5.45 4.93
C TYR A 7 19.99 -6.61 5.37
N LEU A 8 19.54 -7.39 4.38
CA LEU A 8 19.02 -8.73 4.61
C LEU A 8 20.16 -9.73 4.42
N THR A 9 20.31 -10.66 5.36
CA THR A 9 21.44 -11.60 5.38
C THR A 9 20.95 -13.03 5.34
N TRP A 10 21.61 -13.85 4.51
CA TRP A 10 21.39 -15.28 4.40
C TRP A 10 22.70 -16.02 4.63
N ALA A 11 22.67 -17.13 5.36
CA ALA A 11 23.79 -18.06 5.43
C ALA A 11 23.99 -18.77 4.08
N HIS A 12 25.23 -19.17 3.77
CA HIS A 12 25.49 -19.99 2.58
C HIS A 12 24.62 -21.25 2.60
N GLY A 13 23.88 -21.49 1.52
CA GLY A 13 22.97 -22.61 1.37
C GLY A 13 21.58 -22.41 1.98
N GLU A 14 21.34 -21.32 2.71
CA GLU A 14 20.02 -20.98 3.24
C GLU A 14 19.03 -20.71 2.11
N THR A 15 17.81 -21.21 2.25
CA THR A 15 16.73 -21.04 1.27
C THR A 15 15.68 -20.04 1.74
N SER A 16 15.07 -19.34 0.81
CA SER A 16 13.96 -18.43 1.07
C SER A 16 13.04 -18.36 -0.15
N SER A 17 11.80 -17.93 0.05
CA SER A 17 10.89 -17.64 -1.05
C SER A 17 10.86 -16.15 -1.34
N ILE A 18 10.89 -15.80 -2.62
CA ILE A 18 10.56 -14.47 -3.12
C ILE A 18 9.26 -14.55 -3.90
N ALA A 19 8.50 -13.46 -3.90
CA ALA A 19 7.21 -13.42 -4.55
C ALA A 19 6.92 -12.07 -5.20
N CYS A 20 6.21 -12.13 -6.32
CA CYS A 20 5.62 -10.99 -7.02
C CYS A 20 4.09 -11.16 -7.01
N PRO A 21 3.43 -10.98 -5.86
CA PRO A 21 2.02 -11.28 -5.73
C PRO A 21 1.15 -10.36 -6.61
N PRO A 22 0.01 -10.86 -7.12
CA PRO A 22 -1.00 -10.04 -7.76
C PRO A 22 -1.51 -8.93 -6.84
N SER A 23 -1.99 -7.85 -7.44
CA SER A 23 -2.60 -6.75 -6.67
C SER A 23 -3.69 -6.06 -7.46
N ALA A 24 -4.80 -5.73 -6.79
CA ALA A 24 -5.95 -5.02 -7.38
C ALA A 24 -6.44 -5.63 -8.72
N GLY A 25 -6.54 -6.96 -8.79
CA GLY A 25 -7.00 -7.68 -9.99
C GLY A 25 -5.99 -7.77 -11.14
N SER A 26 -4.79 -7.19 -10.98
CA SER A 26 -3.72 -7.31 -11.97
C SER A 26 -2.80 -8.49 -11.65
N GLN A 27 -2.52 -9.32 -12.66
CA GLN A 27 -1.49 -10.36 -12.58
C GLN A 27 -0.10 -9.73 -12.40
N ASN A 28 0.75 -10.41 -11.62
CA ASN A 28 2.15 -10.08 -11.43
C ASN A 28 2.97 -11.36 -11.32
N TYR A 29 4.25 -11.28 -11.66
CA TYR A 29 5.16 -12.43 -11.69
C TYR A 29 6.61 -11.96 -11.65
N ILE A 30 7.51 -12.86 -11.25
CA ILE A 30 8.95 -12.67 -11.30
C ILE A 30 9.37 -12.74 -12.76
N SER A 31 9.94 -11.66 -13.29
CA SER A 31 10.24 -11.54 -14.73
C SER A 31 11.20 -12.62 -15.24
N ALA A 32 12.13 -13.07 -14.39
CA ALA A 32 13.14 -14.07 -14.74
C ALA A 32 12.58 -15.49 -14.90
N THR A 33 11.46 -15.82 -14.24
CA THR A 33 10.92 -17.18 -14.17
C THR A 33 9.50 -17.30 -14.72
N ASN A 34 8.80 -16.17 -14.91
CA ASN A 34 7.39 -16.11 -15.23
C ASN A 34 6.50 -16.85 -14.20
N THR A 35 6.94 -16.91 -12.94
CA THR A 35 6.20 -17.49 -11.82
C THR A 35 5.87 -16.42 -10.78
N ILE A 36 4.82 -16.61 -9.98
CA ILE A 36 4.48 -15.69 -8.89
C ILE A 36 5.47 -15.82 -7.74
N VAL A 37 5.84 -17.05 -7.41
CA VAL A 37 6.76 -17.40 -6.33
C VAL A 37 7.96 -18.14 -6.91
N ALA A 38 9.14 -17.90 -6.36
CA ALA A 38 10.33 -18.71 -6.61
C ALA A 38 11.08 -18.96 -5.31
N THR A 39 11.72 -20.11 -5.22
CA THR A 39 12.70 -20.40 -4.16
C THR A 39 14.06 -19.93 -4.61
N ILE A 40 14.73 -19.17 -3.74
CA ILE A 40 16.13 -18.78 -3.87
C ILE A 40 16.95 -19.49 -2.81
N LYS A 41 18.18 -19.83 -3.14
CA LYS A 41 19.16 -20.40 -2.21
C LYS A 41 20.42 -19.53 -2.24
N CYS A 42 20.85 -19.05 -1.07
CA CYS A 42 22.05 -18.23 -0.97
C CYS A 42 23.28 -19.02 -1.41
N ASP A 43 24.06 -18.47 -2.32
CA ASP A 43 25.40 -18.95 -2.66
C ASP A 43 26.42 -18.03 -1.98
N SER A 44 26.56 -16.79 -2.46
CA SER A 44 27.49 -15.83 -1.85
C SER A 44 27.14 -14.39 -2.21
N GLY A 45 27.15 -13.50 -1.20
CA GLY A 45 26.86 -12.08 -1.39
C GLY A 45 25.49 -11.86 -2.05
N LEU A 46 25.46 -11.26 -3.23
CA LEU A 46 24.24 -11.06 -4.03
C LEU A 46 23.90 -12.24 -4.96
N MET A 47 24.72 -13.29 -4.99
CA MET A 47 24.52 -14.44 -5.85
C MET A 47 23.66 -15.50 -5.15
N PHE A 48 22.60 -15.91 -5.83
CA PHE A 48 21.66 -16.92 -5.38
C PHE A 48 21.46 -17.97 -6.46
N GLU A 49 21.14 -19.19 -6.08
CA GLU A 49 20.59 -20.20 -6.98
C GLU A 49 19.06 -20.03 -7.05
N MET A 50 18.52 -19.94 -8.26
CA MET A 50 17.08 -19.89 -8.52
C MET A 50 16.80 -20.73 -9.77
N ASN A 51 15.92 -21.74 -9.68
CA ASN A 51 15.67 -22.71 -10.75
C ASN A 51 16.96 -23.34 -11.32
N SER A 52 17.87 -23.77 -10.43
CA SER A 52 19.16 -24.37 -10.78
C SER A 52 20.08 -23.47 -11.62
N ARG A 53 19.84 -22.16 -11.62
CA ARG A 53 20.70 -21.15 -12.24
C ARG A 53 21.24 -20.21 -11.19
N ARG A 54 22.51 -19.85 -11.32
CA ARG A 54 23.14 -18.81 -10.51
C ARG A 54 22.70 -17.44 -11.02
N VAL A 55 22.06 -16.64 -10.18
CA VAL A 55 21.52 -15.32 -10.50
C VAL A 55 22.01 -14.27 -9.51
N ASN A 56 22.20 -13.05 -9.96
CA ASN A 56 22.37 -11.91 -9.06
C ASN A 56 20.98 -11.47 -8.59
N ILE A 57 20.70 -11.52 -7.29
CA ILE A 57 19.36 -11.23 -6.77
C ILE A 57 18.92 -9.78 -7.04
N SER A 58 19.86 -8.85 -7.18
CA SER A 58 19.55 -7.45 -7.51
C SER A 58 18.96 -7.26 -8.91
N THR A 59 19.12 -8.24 -9.81
CA THR A 59 18.52 -8.21 -11.15
C THR A 59 17.18 -8.92 -11.22
N VAL A 60 16.72 -9.53 -10.11
CA VAL A 60 15.44 -10.23 -10.06
C VAL A 60 14.35 -9.22 -9.70
N THR A 61 13.47 -8.95 -10.67
CA THR A 61 12.40 -7.96 -10.53
C THR A 61 11.02 -8.59 -10.77
N CYS A 62 9.99 -7.92 -10.26
CA CYS A 62 8.62 -8.19 -10.64
C CYS A 62 8.26 -7.48 -11.94
N ALA A 63 7.36 -8.08 -12.73
CA ALA A 63 6.84 -7.48 -13.96
C ALA A 63 6.05 -6.19 -13.70
N ARG A 64 5.45 -6.07 -12.52
CA ARG A 64 4.73 -4.89 -12.04
C ARG A 64 5.11 -4.55 -10.61
N LYS A 65 4.83 -3.31 -10.22
CA LYS A 65 4.96 -2.84 -8.83
C LYS A 65 4.16 -3.74 -7.87
N VAL A 66 4.82 -4.24 -6.83
CA VAL A 66 4.16 -5.00 -5.76
C VAL A 66 3.54 -4.01 -4.78
N THR A 67 2.21 -3.99 -4.72
CA THR A 67 1.42 -3.08 -3.87
C THR A 67 0.47 -3.91 -3.01
N GLY A 68 0.05 -3.35 -1.87
CA GLY A 68 -0.75 -4.05 -0.87
C GLY A 68 -2.14 -4.48 -1.35
N ASN A 69 -2.61 -5.60 -0.82
CA ASN A 69 -4.00 -6.03 -0.83
C ASN A 69 -4.59 -5.85 0.58
N TYR A 70 -5.88 -6.11 0.76
CA TYR A 70 -6.49 -6.14 2.08
C TYR A 70 -7.25 -7.44 2.30
N ARG A 71 -7.42 -7.80 3.57
CA ARG A 71 -8.39 -8.81 4.02
C ARG A 71 -9.11 -8.32 5.27
N LEU A 72 -10.31 -8.84 5.51
CA LEU A 72 -10.98 -8.64 6.79
C LEU A 72 -10.23 -9.40 7.88
N LYS A 73 -9.98 -8.74 9.01
CA LYS A 73 -9.35 -9.37 10.18
C LYS A 73 -10.01 -8.80 11.44
N PRO A 74 -11.05 -9.47 11.97
CA PRO A 74 -11.77 -8.97 13.14
C PRO A 74 -10.84 -8.61 14.30
N ASP A 75 -11.07 -7.46 14.91
CA ASP A 75 -10.31 -6.97 16.05
C ASP A 75 -11.30 -6.31 17.03
N PRO A 76 -11.41 -6.78 18.28
CA PRO A 76 -12.33 -6.21 19.26
C PRO A 76 -12.03 -4.76 19.63
N GLN A 77 -10.82 -4.25 19.38
CA GLN A 77 -10.47 -2.85 19.61
C GLN A 77 -10.97 -1.91 18.51
N CYS A 78 -11.37 -2.47 17.37
CA CYS A 78 -11.92 -1.71 16.26
C CYS A 78 -13.44 -1.60 16.37
N ALA A 79 -13.93 -0.39 16.62
CA ALA A 79 -15.38 -0.10 16.62
C ALA A 79 -16.02 -0.11 15.22
N GLY A 80 -15.20 -0.23 14.16
CA GLY A 80 -15.62 -0.36 12.77
C GLY A 80 -15.23 -1.70 12.17
N THR A 81 -14.90 -1.70 10.87
CA THR A 81 -14.38 -2.88 10.19
C THR A 81 -12.86 -2.84 10.17
N ASN A 82 -12.23 -3.81 10.84
CA ASN A 82 -10.78 -3.93 10.83
C ASN A 82 -10.29 -4.67 9.58
N LYS A 83 -9.35 -4.03 8.88
CA LYS A 83 -8.76 -4.52 7.64
C LYS A 83 -7.26 -4.70 7.87
N ALA A 84 -6.75 -5.89 7.59
CA ALA A 84 -5.32 -6.11 7.48
C ALA A 84 -4.88 -5.78 6.05
N ILE A 85 -3.88 -4.92 5.92
CA ILE A 85 -3.25 -4.57 4.65
C ILE A 85 -1.95 -5.35 4.57
N GLY A 86 -1.64 -5.90 3.38
CA GLY A 86 -0.48 -6.76 3.22
C GLY A 86 -0.43 -7.46 1.87
N PHE A 87 0.11 -8.67 1.82
CA PHE A 87 0.37 -9.37 0.56
C PHE A 87 -0.30 -10.74 0.55
N ASN A 88 -1.20 -10.97 -0.41
CA ASN A 88 -1.72 -12.32 -0.68
C ASN A 88 -0.77 -13.04 -1.64
N VAL A 89 -0.08 -14.07 -1.14
CA VAL A 89 0.91 -14.84 -1.91
C VAL A 89 0.39 -16.26 -2.14
N PRO A 90 0.15 -16.66 -3.40
CA PRO A 90 -0.32 -18.00 -3.73
C PRO A 90 0.86 -18.98 -3.73
N PHE A 91 1.05 -19.72 -2.65
CA PHE A 91 2.01 -20.83 -2.61
C PHE A 91 1.36 -22.12 -3.11
N PRO A 92 2.16 -23.11 -3.57
CA PRO A 92 1.62 -24.43 -3.97
C PRO A 92 0.83 -25.14 -2.87
N THR A 93 1.12 -24.86 -1.60
CA THR A 93 0.45 -25.43 -0.42
C THR A 93 -0.81 -24.66 -0.01
N GLY A 94 -1.13 -23.57 -0.69
CA GLY A 94 -2.24 -22.67 -0.38
C GLY A 94 -1.82 -21.21 -0.28
N ASP A 95 -2.80 -20.33 -0.41
CA ASP A 95 -2.61 -18.89 -0.32
C ASP A 95 -2.27 -18.47 1.11
N ILE A 96 -1.24 -17.62 1.25
CA ILE A 96 -0.85 -17.02 2.53
C ILE A 96 -0.97 -15.51 2.41
N PHE A 97 -1.71 -14.91 3.33
CA PHE A 97 -1.77 -13.46 3.47
C PHE A 97 -0.78 -12.99 4.55
N PHE A 98 0.24 -12.25 4.13
CA PHE A 98 1.21 -11.61 5.03
C PHE A 98 0.69 -10.25 5.44
N ASP A 99 0.24 -10.11 6.69
CA ASP A 99 -0.19 -8.83 7.25
C ASP A 99 1.03 -7.90 7.42
N LEU A 100 0.88 -6.64 7.01
CA LEU A 100 1.88 -5.59 7.17
C LEU A 100 1.42 -4.57 8.23
N PHE A 101 0.23 -4.00 8.04
CA PHE A 101 -0.39 -3.07 8.98
C PHE A 101 -1.92 -3.23 8.98
N TYR A 102 -2.59 -2.52 9.89
CA TYR A 102 -4.04 -2.61 10.06
C TYR A 102 -4.70 -1.24 9.96
N SER A 103 -5.95 -1.24 9.52
CA SER A 103 -6.81 -0.06 9.47
C SER A 103 -8.18 -0.41 10.04
N CYS A 104 -8.57 0.29 11.09
CA CYS A 104 -9.94 0.26 11.57
C CYS A 104 -10.77 1.30 10.80
N PHE A 105 -11.77 0.86 10.06
CA PHE A 105 -12.49 1.70 9.09
C PHE A 105 -13.97 1.82 9.42
N ASP A 106 -14.50 3.04 9.41
CA ASP A 106 -15.93 3.30 9.50
C ASP A 106 -16.55 3.25 8.10
N GLU A 107 -17.20 2.13 7.78
CA GLU A 107 -17.81 1.89 6.46
C GLU A 107 -18.97 2.86 6.17
N THR A 108 -19.63 3.40 7.20
CA THR A 108 -20.75 4.34 7.03
C THR A 108 -20.25 5.72 6.67
N ARG A 109 -19.22 6.20 7.37
CA ARG A 109 -18.62 7.52 7.12
C ARG A 109 -17.61 7.53 5.97
N GLY A 110 -17.11 6.36 5.57
CA GLY A 110 -16.04 6.25 4.59
C GLY A 110 -14.73 6.83 5.11
N SER A 111 -14.46 6.69 6.41
CA SER A 111 -13.31 7.29 7.08
C SER A 111 -12.59 6.29 7.98
N THR A 112 -11.27 6.38 8.03
CA THR A 112 -10.46 5.59 8.96
C THR A 112 -10.57 6.12 10.39
N LEU A 113 -10.77 5.23 11.36
CA LEU A 113 -10.78 5.53 12.79
C LEU A 113 -9.36 5.59 13.36
N PHE A 114 -8.55 4.58 13.04
CA PHE A 114 -7.13 4.53 13.35
C PHE A 114 -6.43 3.52 12.43
N THR A 115 -5.11 3.66 12.32
CA THR A 115 -4.23 2.63 11.77
C THR A 115 -3.28 2.12 12.84
N HIS A 116 -2.74 0.93 12.64
CA HIS A 116 -1.71 0.35 13.50
C HIS A 116 -0.64 -0.32 12.65
N HIS A 117 0.60 0.16 12.77
CA HIS A 117 1.79 -0.37 12.11
C HIS A 117 2.97 -0.41 13.07
N VAL A 118 4.01 -1.15 12.71
CA VAL A 118 5.24 -1.26 13.51
C VAL A 118 6.34 -0.41 12.87
N LEU A 119 6.93 0.47 13.67
CA LEU A 119 8.09 1.25 13.29
C LEU A 119 9.37 0.53 13.70
N PHE A 120 10.19 0.17 12.71
CA PHE A 120 11.52 -0.37 12.93
C PHE A 120 12.52 0.78 13.09
N GLY A 121 12.53 1.39 14.28
CA GLY A 121 13.27 2.63 14.52
C GLY A 121 14.76 2.58 14.19
N ASN A 122 15.44 1.44 14.42
CA ASN A 122 16.85 1.25 14.07
C ASN A 122 17.10 1.11 12.56
N GLU A 123 16.07 0.86 11.76
CA GLU A 123 16.20 0.64 10.30
C GLU A 123 15.64 1.82 9.49
N ILE A 124 15.05 2.83 10.12
CA ILE A 124 14.34 3.91 9.40
C ILE A 124 15.27 4.73 8.50
N ASP A 125 16.50 4.96 8.95
CA ASP A 125 17.55 5.66 8.19
C ASP A 125 18.09 4.81 7.03
N HIS A 126 17.83 3.50 7.08
CA HIS A 126 18.25 2.51 6.08
C HIS A 126 17.11 2.06 5.16
N LYS A 127 15.94 2.68 5.24
CA LYS A 127 14.80 2.33 4.38
C LYS A 127 15.15 2.48 2.90
N CYS A 128 14.47 1.68 2.08
CA CYS A 128 14.59 1.76 0.63
C CYS A 128 14.17 3.15 0.13
N ILE A 129 15.04 3.77 -0.66
CA ILE A 129 14.74 5.00 -1.40
C ILE A 129 14.51 4.61 -2.87
N TYR A 130 13.25 4.55 -3.29
CA TYR A 130 12.93 4.25 -4.68
C TYR A 130 13.07 5.49 -5.57
N ARG A 131 13.54 5.29 -6.81
CA ARG A 131 13.66 6.35 -7.84
C ARG A 131 12.49 6.38 -8.83
N SER A 132 11.51 5.50 -8.67
CA SER A 132 10.35 5.39 -9.55
C SER A 132 9.17 6.23 -9.04
N SER A 133 8.14 6.37 -9.86
CA SER A 133 6.91 7.03 -9.44
C SER A 133 6.20 6.25 -8.32
N ARG A 134 5.51 6.97 -7.43
CA ARG A 134 4.59 6.37 -6.47
C ARG A 134 3.39 5.76 -7.20
N PRO A 135 2.76 4.68 -6.68
CA PRO A 135 1.48 4.21 -7.22
C PRO A 135 0.36 5.21 -6.92
N ASP A 136 -0.75 5.09 -7.65
CA ASP A 136 -1.99 5.79 -7.32
C ASP A 136 -2.70 5.13 -6.14
N PHE A 137 -3.46 5.92 -5.37
CA PHE A 137 -4.32 5.38 -4.32
C PHE A 137 -5.37 4.43 -4.86
N LYS A 138 -5.59 3.32 -4.17
CA LYS A 138 -6.56 2.30 -4.54
C LYS A 138 -7.94 2.57 -3.96
N SER A 139 -8.96 2.19 -4.71
CA SER A 139 -10.35 2.13 -4.22
C SER A 139 -10.68 0.79 -3.56
N ALA A 140 -9.84 -0.23 -3.76
CA ALA A 140 -10.07 -1.56 -3.18
C ALA A 140 -10.11 -1.47 -1.65
N GLY A 141 -11.13 -2.07 -1.04
CA GLY A 141 -11.33 -2.02 0.40
C GLY A 141 -12.23 -0.89 0.87
N PHE A 142 -12.63 0.06 0.02
CA PHE A 142 -13.70 1.00 0.34
C PHE A 142 -15.08 0.42 -0.04
N PRO A 143 -16.18 0.86 0.61
CA PRO A 143 -17.52 0.49 0.17
C PRO A 143 -17.78 1.01 -1.25
N GLY A 144 -18.53 0.24 -2.05
CA GLY A 144 -18.68 0.46 -3.49
C GLY A 144 -19.33 1.79 -3.91
N ASN A 145 -19.99 2.49 -2.99
CA ASN A 145 -20.57 3.82 -3.21
C ASN A 145 -19.58 4.97 -2.97
N PHE A 146 -18.34 4.69 -2.56
CA PHE A 146 -17.30 5.71 -2.38
C PHE A 146 -16.38 5.79 -3.60
N PHE A 147 -16.47 6.89 -4.35
CA PHE A 147 -15.63 7.17 -5.50
C PHE A 147 -14.31 7.84 -5.09
N ILE A 148 -13.40 7.07 -4.49
CA ILE A 148 -12.13 7.57 -3.93
C ILE A 148 -11.25 8.30 -4.97
N SER A 149 -11.31 7.89 -6.23
CA SER A 149 -10.57 8.53 -7.32
C SER A 149 -11.00 9.99 -7.57
N THR A 150 -12.25 10.34 -7.27
CA THR A 150 -12.81 11.68 -7.55
C THR A 150 -13.12 12.48 -6.28
N ALA A 151 -13.35 11.82 -5.14
CA ALA A 151 -13.82 12.44 -3.89
C ALA A 151 -12.97 13.64 -3.43
N TYR A 152 -11.67 13.60 -3.64
CA TYR A 152 -10.72 14.65 -3.25
C TYR A 152 -10.32 15.58 -4.40
N THR A 153 -10.97 15.52 -5.56
CA THR A 153 -10.74 16.56 -6.59
C THR A 153 -11.28 17.90 -6.10
N GLN A 154 -10.64 19.00 -6.48
CA GLN A 154 -11.13 20.34 -6.13
C GLN A 154 -12.58 20.56 -6.61
N MET A 155 -12.95 19.99 -7.77
CA MET A 155 -14.31 20.06 -8.29
C MET A 155 -15.32 19.38 -7.34
N SER A 156 -15.06 18.14 -6.91
CA SER A 156 -15.92 17.44 -5.95
C SER A 156 -15.99 18.14 -4.61
N GLN A 157 -14.88 18.71 -4.13
CA GLN A 157 -14.84 19.47 -2.88
C GLN A 157 -15.67 20.77 -2.98
N LYS A 158 -15.55 21.53 -4.07
CA LYS A 158 -16.35 22.74 -4.32
C LYS A 158 -17.84 22.41 -4.39
N ALA A 159 -18.21 21.36 -5.12
CA ALA A 159 -19.60 20.89 -5.20
C ALA A 159 -20.13 20.55 -3.80
N ARG A 160 -19.36 19.77 -3.02
CA ARG A 160 -19.76 19.38 -1.66
C ARG A 160 -19.94 20.58 -0.72
N LEU A 161 -19.01 21.53 -0.73
CA LEU A 161 -19.14 22.73 0.11
C LEU A 161 -20.31 23.61 -0.35
N THR A 162 -20.53 23.74 -1.65
CA THR A 162 -21.69 24.47 -2.20
C THR A 162 -22.99 23.86 -1.68
N ASP A 163 -23.13 22.54 -1.74
CA ASP A 163 -24.32 21.84 -1.22
C ASP A 163 -24.53 22.07 0.27
N LEU A 164 -23.45 22.07 1.06
CA LEU A 164 -23.50 22.34 2.50
C LEU A 164 -23.92 23.78 2.81
N PHE A 165 -23.38 24.77 2.08
CA PHE A 165 -23.73 26.18 2.27
C PHE A 165 -25.14 26.52 1.78
N ASN A 166 -25.62 25.85 0.73
CA ASN A 166 -26.97 26.01 0.20
C ASN A 166 -28.09 25.72 1.21
N VAL A 167 -27.79 25.02 2.31
CA VAL A 167 -28.74 24.80 3.41
C VAL A 167 -29.11 26.11 4.13
N ARG A 168 -28.26 27.14 4.03
CA ARG A 168 -28.41 28.43 4.73
C ARG A 168 -28.26 29.66 3.82
N MET A 169 -27.86 29.47 2.56
CA MET A 169 -27.54 30.54 1.61
C MET A 169 -28.18 30.25 0.25
N SER A 170 -28.36 31.28 -0.58
CA SER A 170 -28.78 31.09 -1.97
C SER A 170 -27.65 30.53 -2.82
N ASN A 171 -28.00 29.82 -3.91
CA ASN A 171 -27.02 29.10 -4.74
C ASN A 171 -25.84 29.95 -5.24
N PRO A 172 -26.05 31.17 -5.77
CA PRO A 172 -24.91 32.01 -6.19
C PRO A 172 -23.98 32.39 -5.04
N VAL A 173 -24.53 32.62 -3.84
CA VAL A 173 -23.75 32.99 -2.64
C VAL A 173 -22.98 31.78 -2.13
N ALA A 174 -23.61 30.61 -2.06
CA ALA A 174 -22.98 29.36 -1.63
C ALA A 174 -21.80 28.96 -2.54
N GLN A 175 -21.96 29.10 -3.86
CA GLN A 175 -20.88 28.83 -4.82
C GLN A 175 -19.68 29.76 -4.60
N ALA A 176 -19.95 31.07 -4.47
CA ALA A 176 -18.91 32.06 -4.22
C ALA A 176 -18.17 31.77 -2.90
N GLU A 177 -18.91 31.38 -1.86
CA GLU A 177 -18.32 31.03 -0.56
C GLU A 177 -17.48 29.75 -0.62
N ALA A 178 -17.95 28.68 -1.29
CA ALA A 178 -17.18 27.45 -1.49
C ALA A 178 -15.84 27.70 -2.20
N GLN A 179 -15.82 28.61 -3.19
CA GLN A 179 -14.62 28.99 -3.93
C GLN A 179 -13.58 29.72 -3.06
N ARG A 180 -13.99 30.31 -1.92
CA ARG A 180 -13.05 30.95 -0.97
C ARG A 180 -12.25 29.93 -0.15
N TYR A 181 -12.83 28.75 0.10
CA TYR A 181 -12.17 27.68 0.86
C TYR A 181 -11.36 26.74 -0.03
N ILE A 182 -11.79 26.53 -1.27
CA ILE A 182 -11.17 25.59 -2.22
C ILE A 182 -10.53 26.32 -3.39
N PHE A 183 -9.20 26.42 -3.37
CA PHE A 183 -8.38 27.02 -4.43
C PHE A 183 -7.02 26.30 -4.54
N ASP A 184 -6.16 26.73 -5.45
CA ASP A 184 -4.95 26.00 -5.89
C ASP A 184 -4.01 25.52 -4.77
N HIS A 185 -3.99 26.20 -3.62
CA HIS A 185 -3.15 25.84 -2.47
C HIS A 185 -3.93 25.56 -1.19
N SER A 186 -5.27 25.54 -1.25
CA SER A 186 -6.15 25.22 -0.13
C SER A 186 -7.20 24.25 -0.58
N TYR A 187 -6.94 22.96 -0.39
CA TYR A 187 -7.89 21.87 -0.65
C TYR A 187 -7.46 20.64 0.12
N LEU A 188 -8.40 19.73 0.37
CA LEU A 188 -8.10 18.47 1.04
C LEU A 188 -7.42 17.50 0.06
N GLN A 189 -6.47 16.74 0.56
CA GLN A 189 -5.79 15.68 -0.20
C GLN A 189 -5.98 14.33 0.47
N LYS A 190 -5.74 13.27 -0.29
CA LYS A 190 -5.63 11.91 0.26
C LYS A 190 -4.34 11.83 1.07
N GLY A 191 -4.47 11.80 2.39
CA GLY A 191 -3.35 11.72 3.33
C GLY A 191 -3.18 10.31 3.89
N HIS A 192 -1.92 9.89 4.06
CA HIS A 192 -1.58 8.62 4.68
C HIS A 192 -1.76 8.68 6.21
N LEU A 193 -2.41 7.67 6.80
CA LEU A 193 -2.43 7.46 8.25
C LEU A 193 -1.37 6.45 8.70
N THR A 194 -1.02 5.48 7.85
CA THR A 194 0.25 4.76 7.91
C THR A 194 1.17 5.39 6.86
N PRO A 195 2.14 6.24 7.26
CA PRO A 195 2.97 6.99 6.33
C PRO A 195 3.82 6.09 5.41
N ASP A 196 3.89 6.42 4.12
CA ASP A 196 4.87 5.85 3.17
C ASP A 196 6.30 5.93 3.73
N GLY A 197 6.62 7.00 4.44
CA GLY A 197 7.96 7.21 5.01
C GLY A 197 8.32 6.28 6.17
N ASP A 198 7.35 5.60 6.76
CA ASP A 198 7.53 4.72 7.93
C ASP A 198 7.92 3.30 7.52
N GLU A 199 7.69 2.95 6.25
CA GLU A 199 7.84 1.60 5.73
C GLU A 199 9.24 1.35 5.16
N LEU A 200 9.83 0.20 5.49
CA LEU A 200 11.23 -0.10 5.16
C LEU A 200 11.45 -0.43 3.68
N PHE A 201 10.63 -1.32 3.12
CA PHE A 201 10.79 -1.79 1.74
C PHE A 201 9.87 -1.04 0.79
N THR A 202 10.32 -0.82 -0.45
CA THR A 202 9.52 -0.16 -1.48
C THR A 202 8.12 -0.77 -1.65
N SER A 203 7.97 -2.10 -1.56
CA SER A 203 6.66 -2.76 -1.64
C SER A 203 5.76 -2.47 -0.42
N TRP A 204 6.34 -2.28 0.75
CA TRP A 204 5.62 -1.91 1.98
C TRP A 204 5.17 -0.46 1.90
N GLN A 205 6.07 0.43 1.49
CA GLN A 205 5.81 1.85 1.20
C GLN A 205 4.63 2.00 0.22
N TRP A 206 4.67 1.28 -0.91
CA TRP A 206 3.60 1.26 -1.91
C TRP A 206 2.30 0.58 -1.44
N SER A 207 2.29 -0.12 -0.32
CA SER A 207 1.06 -0.68 0.26
C SER A 207 0.24 0.35 1.02
N THR A 208 0.79 1.54 1.26
CA THR A 208 0.10 2.65 1.91
C THR A 208 -0.81 3.46 0.97
N TYR A 209 -0.82 3.14 -0.33
CA TYR A 209 -1.61 3.75 -1.40
C TYR A 209 -2.77 2.83 -1.82
#